data_AF-A0A9W6CIL5-F1
#
_entry.id   AF-A0A9W6CIL5-F1
#
_cell.length_a   1.000
_cell.length_b   1.000
_cell.length_c   1.000
_cell.angle_alpha   90.00
_cell.angle_beta   90.00
_cell.angle_gamma   90.00
#
_symmetry.space_group_name_H-M   'P 1'
#
loop_
_entity.id
_entity.type
_entity.pdbx_description
1 polymer ?
#
loop_
_entity_poly.entity_id
_entity_poly.type
_entity_poly.pdbx_seq_one_letter_code
_entity_poly.pdbx_strand_id
1 'polypeptide(L)' 'MLISERIYQYLEEKGMSQIEFAKRTGISQSTVSDWRRKGTNPSADKIMI' A
#
# COMPACT_ATOMS: atom_id res chain seq x y z
N MET A 1 5.32 3.16 13.93
CA MET A 1 4.81 2.38 12.79
C MET A 1 4.79 3.27 11.57
N LEU A 2 5.39 2.82 10.48
CA LEU A 2 5.31 3.49 9.19
C LEU A 2 3.91 3.28 8.59
N ILE A 3 3.45 4.21 7.76
CA ILE A 3 2.15 4.08 7.07
C ILE A 3 2.19 2.86 6.15
N SER A 4 3.36 2.56 5.58
CA SER A 4 3.59 1.36 4.78
C SER A 4 3.25 0.08 5.54
N GLU A 5 3.71 -0.08 6.79
CA GLU A 5 3.40 -1.26 7.63
C GLU A 5 1.89 -1.41 7.88
N ARG A 6 1.19 -0.30 8.13
CA ARG A 6 -0.26 -0.30 8.34
C ARG A 6 -1.04 -0.72 7.09
N ILE A 7 -0.56 -0.36 5.90
CA ILE A 7 -1.17 -0.80 4.64
C ILE A 7 -1.05 -2.31 4.51
N TYR A 8 0.13 -2.87 4.78
CA TYR A 8 0.31 -4.32 4.69
C TYR A 8 -0.54 -5.08 5.71
N GLN A 9 -0.67 -4.57 6.93
CA GLN A 9 -1.60 -5.13 7.91
C GLN A 9 -3.05 -5.10 7.40
N TYR A 10 -3.49 -3.97 6.84
CA TYR A 10 -4.81 -3.86 6.23
C TYR A 10 -5.00 -4.85 5.07
N LEU A 11 -3.98 -5.04 4.22
CA LEU A 11 -4.03 -6.03 3.14
C LEU A 11 -4.18 -7.45 3.68
N GLU A 12 -3.42 -7.82 4.71
CA GLU A 12 -3.54 -9.14 5.36
C GLU A 12 -4.91 -9.34 6.01
N GLU A 13 -5.40 -8.36 6.78
CA GLU A 13 -6.72 -8.39 7.42
C GLU A 13 -7.86 -8.53 6.39
N LYS A 14 -7.70 -7.96 5.20
CA LYS A 14 -8.67 -8.05 4.11
C LYS A 14 -8.45 -9.23 3.17
N GLY A 15 -7.40 -10.03 3.36
CA GLY A 15 -7.00 -11.06 2.40
C GLY A 15 -6.73 -10.50 1.00
N MET A 16 -6.34 -9.23 0.90
CA MET A 16 -6.20 -8.48 -0.33
C MET A 16 -4.75 -8.55 -0.84
N SER A 17 -4.57 -8.91 -2.11
CA SER A 17 -3.24 -8.89 -2.72
C SER A 17 -2.77 -7.46 -3.02
N GLN A 18 -1.45 -7.25 -3.08
CA GLN A 18 -0.89 -5.97 -3.51
C GLN A 18 -1.33 -5.56 -4.93
N ILE A 19 -1.57 -6.54 -5.80
CA ILE A 19 -2.06 -6.31 -7.18
C ILE A 19 -3.48 -5.74 -7.13
N GLU A 20 -4.33 -6.30 -6.29
CA GLU A 20 -5.71 -5.83 -6.11
C GLU A 20 -5.73 -4.42 -5.50
N PHE A 21 -4.90 -4.17 -4.49
CA PHE A 21 -4.74 -2.84 -3.90
C PHE A 21 -4.25 -1.80 -4.90
N ALA A 22 -3.26 -2.15 -5.72
CA ALA A 22 -2.74 -1.31 -6.78
C ALA A 22 -3.83 -0.93 -7.80
N LYS A 23 -4.67 -1.90 -8.21
CA LYS A 23 -5.81 -1.65 -9.10
C LYS A 23 -6.84 -0.71 -8.49
N ARG A 24 -7.19 -0.89 -7.22
CA ARG A 24 -8.20 -0.09 -6.52
C ARG A 24 -7.76 1.35 -6.28
N THR A 25 -6.51 1.55 -5.93
CA THR A 25 -5.95 2.86 -5.60
C THR A 25 -5.37 3.60 -6.82
N GLY A 26 -5.22 2.92 -7.95
CA GLY A 26 -4.51 3.45 -9.12
C GLY A 26 -3.00 3.57 -8.92
N ILE A 27 -2.47 3.06 -7.80
CA ILE A 27 -1.04 3.10 -7.48
C ILE A 27 -0.37 1.90 -8.12
N SER A 28 0.77 2.10 -8.78
CA SER A 28 1.51 0.98 -9.34
C SER A 28 2.00 0.01 -8.25
N GLN A 29 1.96 -1.29 -8.54
CA GLN A 29 2.39 -2.32 -7.59
C GLN A 29 3.87 -2.18 -7.20
N SER A 30 4.71 -1.64 -8.09
CA SER A 30 6.10 -1.28 -7.79
C SER A 30 6.22 -0.17 -6.75
N THR A 31 5.34 0.83 -6.78
CA THR A 31 5.28 1.90 -5.75
C THR A 31 4.89 1.32 -4.39
N VAL A 32 3.93 0.40 -4.36
CA VAL A 32 3.52 -0.29 -3.11
C VAL A 32 4.68 -1.09 -2.52
N SER A 33 5.41 -1.82 -3.36
CA SER A 33 6.62 -2.57 -2.94
C SER A 33 7.73 -1.66 -2.44
N ASP A 34 7.91 -0.50 -3.07
CA ASP A 34 8.92 0.49 -2.68
C ASP A 34 8.66 1.09 -1.30
N TRP A 35 7.41 1.21 -0.86
CA TRP A 35 7.10 1.69 0.50
C TRP A 35 7.66 0.80 1.60
N ARG A 36 7.66 -0.53 1.37
CA ARG A 36 8.27 -1.50 2.29
C ARG A 36 9.79 -1.51 2.16
N ARG A 37 10.30 -1.56 0.93
CA ARG A 37 11.74 -1.69 0.66
C ARG A 37 12.55 -0.44 1.04
N LYS A 38 12.01 0.74 0.75
CA LYS A 38 12.68 2.03 0.92
C LYS A 38 12.24 2.77 2.20
N GLY A 39 11.27 2.22 2.94
CA GLY A 39 10.69 2.90 4.12
C GLY A 39 9.98 4.22 3.75
N THR A 40 9.52 4.34 2.51
CA THR A 40 8.85 5.56 2.03
C THR A 40 7.36 5.48 2.33
N ASN A 41 6.78 6.57 2.82
CA ASN A 41 5.36 6.62 3.09
C ASN A 41 4.59 7.12 1.86
N PRO A 42 3.46 6.49 1.52
CA PRO A 42 2.49 7.09 0.62
C PRO A 42 2.01 8.44 1.12
N SER A 43 1.80 9.37 0.20
CA SER A 43 0.98 10.57 0.45
C SER A 43 -0.45 10.13 0.78
N ALA A 44 -1.06 10.74 1.80
CA ALA A 44 -2.41 10.39 2.26
C ALA A 44 -3.46 10.42 1.15
N ASP A 45 -3.30 11.35 0.19
CA ASP A 45 -4.19 11.51 -0.97
C ASP A 45 -4.24 10.29 -1.89
N LYS A 46 -3.20 9.44 -1.85
CA LYS A 46 -3.15 8.24 -2.70
C LYS A 46 -3.89 7.04 -2.08
N ILE A 47 -4.15 7.07 -0.77
CA ILE A 47 -4.80 5.95 -0.03
C ILE A 47 -6.28 6.24 0.25
N MET A 48 -6.77 7.44 -0.04
CA MET A 48 -8.20 7.74 0.05
C MET A 48 -8.95 6.99 -1.06
N ILE A 49 -9.42 5.79 -0.71
CA ILE A 49 -10.44 4.99 -1.42
C ILE A 49 -11.73 4.99 -0.60
#